data_AF-A0A703SFW9-F1
#
_entry.id   AF-A0A703SFW9-F1
#
_cell.length_a   1.000
_cell.length_b   1.000
_cell.length_c   1.000
_cell.angle_alpha   90.00
_cell.angle_beta   90.00
_cell.angle_gamma   90.00
#
_symmetry.space_group_name_H-M   'P 1'
#
loop_
_entity.id
_entity.type
_entity.pdbx_description
1 polymer ?
#
loop_
_entity_poly.entity_id
_entity_poly.type
_entity_poly.pdbx_seq_one_letter_code
_entity_poly.pdbx_strand_id
1 'polypeptide(L)'
;MSDNNLRLQVILNAVDKLTRPFRSAQASSKELAAAIQQSRARLKELDAQAGRIDGFRKASAQLAVTGNSLKAAREETAKLATQFSATNRPTAAQARLLEQAKNRVTELQSKYNGLRQSVQRQRLALNEAGLDTKKLSSVQRELRQNADETRQALDRQQKSLKRLGEQQARMNAVRDQYSRRLEVRDR
;
A
#
# COMPACT_ATOMS: atom_id res chain seq x y z
N MET A 1 -32.58 44.85 42.06
CA MET A 1 -32.41 43.46 41.56
C MET A 1 -31.75 43.41 40.18
N SER A 2 -30.80 44.32 39.88
CA SER A 2 -30.24 44.52 38.53
C SER A 2 -28.74 44.20 38.43
N ASP A 3 -27.97 44.33 39.51
CA ASP A 3 -26.51 44.08 39.49
C ASP A 3 -26.12 42.60 39.37
N ASN A 4 -26.93 41.68 39.92
CA ASN A 4 -26.61 40.25 39.91
C ASN A 4 -26.75 39.63 38.51
N ASN A 5 -27.70 40.14 37.72
CA ASN A 5 -27.95 39.67 36.35
C ASN A 5 -26.88 40.18 35.36
N LEU A 6 -26.38 41.41 35.57
CA LEU A 6 -25.26 41.99 34.83
C LEU A 6 -23.93 41.26 35.10
N ARG A 7 -23.63 40.92 36.36
CA ARG A 7 -22.41 40.16 36.72
C ARG A 7 -22.42 38.73 36.16
N LEU A 8 -23.56 38.05 36.18
CA LEU A 8 -23.71 36.71 35.58
C LEU A 8 -23.58 36.74 34.04
N GLN A 9 -24.14 37.75 33.37
CA GLN A 9 -23.97 37.91 31.91
C GLN A 9 -22.53 38.21 31.49
N VAL A 10 -21.77 38.99 32.27
CA VAL A 10 -20.37 39.30 31.96
C VAL A 10 -19.47 38.08 32.19
N ILE A 11 -19.71 37.29 33.24
CA ILE A 11 -18.99 36.03 33.48
C ILE A 11 -19.29 35.00 32.38
N LEU A 12 -20.54 34.86 31.95
CA LEU A 12 -20.93 33.96 30.86
C LEU A 12 -20.32 34.37 29.51
N ASN A 13 -20.32 35.68 29.18
CA ASN A 13 -19.69 36.19 27.96
C ASN A 13 -18.15 36.08 27.98
N ALA A 14 -17.52 36.21 29.16
CA ALA A 14 -16.09 35.98 29.32
C ALA A 14 -15.71 34.50 29.18
N VAL A 15 -16.51 33.58 29.75
CA VAL A 15 -16.33 32.13 29.60
C VAL A 15 -16.53 31.69 28.15
N ASP A 16 -17.48 32.26 27.41
CA ASP A 16 -17.68 31.92 26.00
C ASP A 16 -16.57 32.48 25.09
N LYS A 17 -16.09 33.71 25.32
CA LYS A 17 -14.90 34.26 24.63
C LYS A 17 -13.62 33.46 24.91
N LEU A 18 -13.48 32.89 26.11
CA LEU A 18 -12.32 32.06 26.49
C LEU A 18 -12.41 30.62 25.94
N THR A 19 -13.61 30.07 25.74
CA THR A 19 -13.79 28.67 25.32
C THR A 19 -14.03 28.49 23.83
N ARG A 20 -14.49 29.52 23.10
CA ARG A 20 -14.62 29.50 21.63
C ARG A 20 -13.35 29.11 20.86
N PRO A 21 -12.17 29.73 21.11
CA PRO A 21 -10.94 29.33 20.41
C PRO A 21 -10.55 27.87 20.71
N PHE A 22 -10.80 27.40 21.93
CA PHE A 22 -10.55 26.00 22.32
C PHE A 22 -11.46 25.02 21.58
N ARG A 23 -12.78 25.29 21.51
CA ARG A 23 -13.71 24.43 20.76
C ARG A 23 -13.36 24.39 19.26
N SER A 24 -12.95 25.53 18.69
CA SER A 24 -12.51 25.58 17.29
C SER A 24 -11.23 24.78 17.05
N ALA A 25 -10.22 24.90 17.92
CA ALA A 25 -8.97 24.13 17.83
C ALA A 25 -9.21 22.63 18.02
N GLN A 26 -10.10 22.25 18.93
CA GLN A 26 -10.49 20.85 19.15
C GLN A 26 -11.23 20.26 17.94
N ALA A 27 -12.15 21.01 17.32
CA ALA A 27 -12.83 20.60 16.10
C ALA A 27 -11.83 20.42 14.95
N SER A 28 -10.94 21.40 14.72
CA SER A 28 -9.89 21.33 13.70
C SER A 28 -8.92 20.16 13.92
N SER A 29 -8.59 19.85 15.18
CA SER A 29 -7.74 18.70 15.53
C SER A 29 -8.42 17.36 15.21
N LYS A 30 -9.73 17.24 15.51
CA LYS A 30 -10.53 16.05 15.18
C LYS A 30 -10.67 15.86 13.66
N GLU A 31 -10.92 16.93 12.93
CA GLU A 31 -10.98 16.92 11.45
C GLU A 31 -9.63 16.52 10.85
N LEU A 32 -8.53 17.07 11.36
CA LEU A 32 -7.18 16.73 10.89
C LEU A 32 -6.82 15.27 11.21
N ALA A 33 -7.20 14.76 12.38
CA ALA A 33 -7.03 13.35 12.71
C ALA A 33 -7.82 12.44 11.76
N ALA A 34 -9.06 12.80 11.41
CA ALA A 34 -9.87 12.07 10.43
C ALA A 34 -9.21 12.10 9.03
N ALA A 35 -8.72 13.26 8.59
CA ALA A 35 -8.00 13.41 7.32
C ALA A 35 -6.72 12.56 7.28
N ILE A 36 -5.97 12.47 8.38
CA ILE A 36 -4.80 11.58 8.50
C ILE A 36 -5.20 10.11 8.33
N GLN A 37 -6.29 9.68 8.96
CA GLN A 37 -6.78 8.30 8.81
C GLN A 37 -7.18 8.00 7.36
N GLN A 38 -7.87 8.94 6.71
CA GLN A 38 -8.25 8.81 5.30
C GLN A 38 -7.01 8.74 4.40
N SER A 39 -6.01 9.60 4.61
CA SER A 39 -4.73 9.59 3.87
C SER A 39 -4.00 8.26 4.05
N ARG A 40 -3.99 7.68 5.26
CA ARG A 40 -3.41 6.36 5.54
C ARG A 40 -4.16 5.24 4.82
N ALA A 41 -5.48 5.27 4.83
CA ALA A 41 -6.32 4.29 4.13
C ALA A 41 -6.05 4.33 2.62
N ARG A 42 -6.05 5.53 2.03
CA ARG A 42 -5.72 5.74 0.61
C ARG A 42 -4.33 5.25 0.26
N LEU A 43 -3.33 5.54 1.09
CA LEU A 43 -1.96 5.06 0.86
C LEU A 43 -1.89 3.53 0.88
N LYS A 44 -2.59 2.88 1.82
CA LYS A 44 -2.67 1.42 1.90
C LYS A 44 -3.31 0.82 0.65
N GLU A 45 -4.35 1.45 0.11
CA GLU A 45 -4.99 1.02 -1.14
C GLU A 45 -4.06 1.17 -2.34
N LEU A 46 -3.37 2.31 -2.47
CA LEU A 46 -2.38 2.55 -3.53
C LEU A 46 -1.24 1.53 -3.48
N ASP A 47 -0.68 1.27 -2.30
CA ASP A 47 0.38 0.28 -2.10
C ASP A 47 -0.12 -1.15 -2.40
N ALA A 48 -1.36 -1.48 -2.04
CA ALA A 48 -1.97 -2.77 -2.38
C ALA A 48 -2.14 -2.94 -3.89
N GLN A 49 -2.58 -1.91 -4.60
CA GLN A 49 -2.70 -1.93 -6.07
C GLN A 49 -1.33 -2.08 -6.74
N ALA A 50 -0.33 -1.31 -6.29
CA ALA A 50 1.04 -1.42 -6.77
C ALA A 50 1.60 -2.84 -6.56
N GLY A 51 1.38 -3.42 -5.38
CA GLY A 51 1.78 -4.80 -5.07
C GLY A 51 1.13 -5.85 -5.97
N ARG A 52 -0.15 -5.70 -6.32
CA ARG A 52 -0.84 -6.59 -7.28
C ARG A 52 -0.23 -6.52 -8.67
N ILE A 53 0.09 -5.30 -9.14
CA ILE A 53 0.75 -5.09 -10.44
C ILE A 53 2.14 -5.72 -10.45
N ASP A 54 2.93 -5.50 -9.40
CA ASP A 54 4.27 -6.08 -9.28
C ASP A 54 4.24 -7.60 -9.22
N GLY A 55 3.30 -8.18 -8.48
CA GLY A 55 3.07 -9.63 -8.44
C GLY A 55 2.76 -10.21 -9.82
N PHE A 56 1.86 -9.57 -10.57
CA PHE A 56 1.51 -9.98 -11.93
C PHE A 56 2.71 -9.88 -12.88
N ARG A 57 3.50 -8.81 -12.80
CA ARG A 57 4.70 -8.63 -13.62
C ARG A 57 5.73 -9.72 -13.37
N LYS A 58 5.99 -10.03 -12.10
CA LYS A 58 6.91 -11.11 -11.71
C LYS A 58 6.43 -12.47 -12.21
N ALA A 59 5.16 -12.80 -12.02
CA ALA A 59 4.60 -14.06 -12.51
C ALA A 59 4.64 -14.16 -14.04
N SER A 60 4.35 -13.06 -14.74
CA SER A 60 4.43 -13.00 -16.22
C SER A 60 5.87 -13.17 -16.72
N ALA A 61 6.85 -12.55 -16.05
CA ALA A 61 8.26 -12.72 -16.38
C ALA A 61 8.72 -14.17 -16.15
N GLN A 62 8.34 -14.78 -15.02
CA GLN A 62 8.65 -16.17 -14.72
C GLN A 62 8.01 -17.13 -15.73
N LEU A 63 6.78 -16.85 -16.18
CA LEU A 63 6.10 -17.60 -17.23
C LEU A 63 6.88 -17.52 -18.55
N ALA A 64 7.33 -16.33 -18.94
CA ALA A 64 8.10 -16.13 -20.17
C ALA A 64 9.44 -16.88 -20.12
N VAL A 65 10.18 -16.77 -19.01
CA VAL A 65 11.44 -17.51 -18.80
C VAL A 65 11.20 -19.03 -18.86
N THR A 66 10.18 -19.52 -18.15
CA THR A 66 9.84 -20.95 -18.15
C THR A 66 9.42 -21.44 -19.53
N GLY A 67 8.69 -20.61 -20.29
CA GLY A 67 8.32 -20.91 -21.68
C GLY A 67 9.54 -21.05 -22.59
N ASN A 68 10.53 -20.16 -22.45
CA ASN A 68 11.79 -20.26 -23.18
C ASN A 68 12.59 -21.51 -22.80
N SER A 69 12.71 -21.80 -21.50
CA SER A 69 13.38 -23.03 -21.03
C SER A 69 12.68 -24.30 -21.50
N LEU A 70 11.34 -24.31 -21.51
CA LEU A 70 10.55 -25.43 -22.01
C LEU A 70 10.77 -25.64 -23.51
N LYS A 71 10.81 -24.56 -24.30
CA LYS A 71 11.11 -24.62 -25.73
C LYS A 71 12.50 -25.21 -25.97
N ALA A 72 13.52 -24.70 -25.28
CA ALA A 72 14.89 -25.20 -25.38
C ALA A 72 14.99 -26.69 -25.00
N ALA A 73 14.40 -27.08 -23.87
CA ALA A 73 14.40 -28.47 -23.41
C ALA A 73 13.71 -29.43 -24.40
N ARG A 74 12.66 -28.97 -25.09
CA ARG A 74 11.99 -29.75 -26.15
C ARG A 74 12.89 -29.93 -27.36
N GLU A 75 13.55 -28.87 -27.80
CA GLU A 75 14.48 -28.91 -28.94
C GLU A 75 15.68 -29.83 -28.64
N GLU A 76 16.24 -29.76 -27.44
CA GLU A 76 17.31 -30.65 -26.99
C GLU A 76 16.86 -32.11 -26.94
N THR A 77 15.69 -32.37 -26.33
CA THR A 77 15.11 -33.73 -26.29
C THR A 77 14.87 -34.28 -27.68
N ALA A 78 14.38 -33.47 -28.62
CA ALA A 78 14.15 -33.88 -30.01
C ALA A 78 15.46 -34.22 -30.73
N LYS A 79 16.52 -33.43 -30.52
CA LYS A 79 17.86 -33.73 -31.04
C LYS A 79 18.42 -35.03 -30.47
N LEU A 80 18.31 -35.23 -29.15
CA LEU A 80 18.73 -36.47 -28.49
C LEU A 80 17.94 -37.68 -29.00
N ALA A 81 16.63 -37.55 -29.19
CA ALA A 81 15.80 -38.62 -29.74
C ALA A 81 16.23 -39.00 -31.17
N THR A 82 16.53 -37.99 -32.00
CA THR A 82 17.01 -38.21 -33.37
C THR A 82 18.36 -38.94 -33.37
N GLN A 83 19.33 -38.49 -32.56
CA GLN A 83 20.63 -39.15 -32.40
C GLN A 83 20.49 -40.58 -31.88
N PHE A 84 19.59 -40.79 -30.93
CA PHE A 84 19.29 -42.12 -30.37
C PHE A 84 18.75 -43.06 -31.46
N SER A 85 17.81 -42.61 -32.29
CA SER A 85 17.26 -43.39 -33.40
C SER A 85 18.26 -43.67 -34.53
N ALA A 86 19.23 -42.78 -34.74
CA ALA A 86 20.27 -42.94 -35.76
C ALA A 86 21.40 -43.88 -35.32
N THR A 87 21.46 -44.27 -34.04
CA THR A 87 22.52 -45.12 -33.49
C THR A 87 22.10 -46.59 -33.53
N ASN A 88 22.80 -47.42 -34.33
CA ASN A 88 22.49 -48.85 -34.51
C ASN A 88 22.51 -49.67 -33.20
N ARG A 89 23.29 -49.27 -32.19
CA ARG A 89 23.35 -49.90 -30.86
C ARG A 89 23.41 -48.82 -29.76
N PRO A 90 22.27 -48.24 -29.36
CA PRO A 90 22.24 -47.19 -28.36
C PRO A 90 22.81 -47.68 -27.03
N THR A 91 23.62 -46.85 -26.36
CA THR A 91 24.18 -47.22 -25.06
C THR A 91 23.18 -46.98 -23.93
N ALA A 92 23.32 -47.70 -22.81
CA ALA A 92 22.51 -47.47 -21.61
C ALA A 92 22.63 -46.02 -21.10
N ALA A 93 23.79 -45.38 -21.29
CA ALA A 93 23.99 -43.98 -20.95
C ALA A 93 23.15 -43.05 -21.83
N GLN A 94 23.10 -43.28 -23.14
CA GLN A 94 22.27 -42.50 -24.08
C GLN A 94 20.77 -42.64 -23.77
N ALA A 95 20.31 -43.86 -23.44
CA ALA A 95 18.91 -44.08 -23.04
C ALA A 95 18.55 -43.31 -21.77
N ARG A 96 19.43 -43.32 -20.75
CA ARG A 96 19.24 -42.54 -19.52
C ARG A 96 19.21 -41.03 -19.77
N LEU A 97 20.09 -40.52 -20.63
CA LEU A 97 20.12 -39.09 -20.98
C LEU A 97 18.81 -38.64 -21.66
N LEU A 98 18.30 -39.43 -22.61
CA LEU A 98 17.03 -39.13 -23.27
C LEU A 98 15.87 -39.15 -22.27
N GLU A 99 15.85 -40.12 -21.36
CA GLU A 99 14.81 -40.21 -20.33
C GLU A 99 14.84 -39.03 -19.36
N GLN A 100 16.03 -38.61 -18.93
CA GLN A 100 16.20 -37.41 -18.11
C GLN A 100 15.72 -36.15 -18.84
N ALA A 101 16.03 -36.02 -20.13
CA ALA A 101 15.59 -34.90 -20.95
C ALA A 101 14.05 -34.86 -21.09
N LYS A 102 13.41 -36.01 -21.31
CA LYS A 102 11.94 -36.15 -21.31
C LYS A 102 11.32 -35.75 -19.98
N ASN A 103 11.87 -36.24 -18.86
CA ASN A 103 11.39 -35.88 -17.53
C ASN A 103 11.51 -34.38 -17.27
N ARG A 104 12.62 -33.76 -17.69
CA ARG A 104 12.83 -32.32 -17.60
C ARG A 104 11.79 -31.53 -18.37
N VAL A 105 11.44 -31.97 -19.59
CA VAL A 105 10.36 -31.35 -20.39
C VAL A 105 9.02 -31.46 -19.67
N THR A 106 8.67 -32.63 -19.11
CA THR A 106 7.43 -32.85 -18.37
C THR A 106 7.33 -31.95 -17.14
N GLU A 107 8.40 -31.82 -16.36
CA GLU A 107 8.47 -30.91 -15.22
C GLU A 107 8.27 -29.45 -15.63
N LEU A 108 8.99 -29.00 -16.67
CA LEU A 108 8.89 -27.63 -17.17
C LEU A 108 7.51 -27.35 -17.74
N GLN A 109 6.87 -28.33 -18.39
CA GLN A 109 5.51 -28.23 -18.89
C GLN A 109 4.50 -28.06 -17.75
N SER A 110 4.64 -28.85 -16.68
CA SER A 110 3.79 -28.74 -15.48
C SER A 110 3.93 -27.35 -14.83
N LYS A 111 5.17 -26.88 -14.64
CA LYS A 111 5.48 -25.55 -14.12
C LYS A 111 4.90 -24.44 -15.01
N TYR A 112 5.08 -24.54 -16.32
CA TYR A 112 4.54 -23.60 -17.29
C TYR A 112 3.01 -23.52 -17.21
N ASN A 113 2.32 -24.67 -17.13
CA ASN A 113 0.87 -24.72 -17.03
C ASN A 113 0.36 -24.06 -15.74
N GLY A 114 1.01 -24.34 -14.60
CA GLY A 114 0.68 -23.71 -13.32
C GLY A 114 0.88 -22.19 -13.35
N LEU A 115 2.02 -21.73 -13.88
CA LEU A 115 2.31 -20.30 -14.04
C LEU A 115 1.30 -19.62 -14.99
N ARG A 116 0.95 -20.27 -16.10
CA ARG A 116 -0.03 -19.75 -17.07
C ARG A 116 -1.39 -19.53 -16.41
N GLN A 117 -1.87 -20.48 -15.61
CA GLN A 117 -3.11 -20.34 -14.86
C GLN A 117 -3.02 -19.23 -13.82
N SER A 118 -1.90 -19.11 -13.11
CA SER A 118 -1.67 -18.05 -12.12
C SER A 118 -1.71 -16.66 -12.75
N VAL A 119 -0.97 -16.45 -13.84
CA VAL A 119 -0.94 -15.21 -14.60
C VAL A 119 -2.34 -14.86 -15.13
N GLN A 120 -3.09 -15.85 -15.63
CA GLN A 120 -4.47 -15.63 -16.08
C GLN A 120 -5.38 -15.15 -14.95
N ARG A 121 -5.33 -15.78 -13.77
CA ARG A 121 -6.11 -15.36 -12.59
C ARG A 121 -5.74 -13.95 -12.14
N GLN A 122 -4.45 -13.65 -12.08
CA GLN A 122 -3.97 -12.32 -11.70
C GLN A 122 -4.39 -11.25 -12.72
N ARG A 123 -4.38 -11.57 -14.02
CA ARG A 123 -4.89 -10.67 -15.06
C ARG A 123 -6.37 -10.34 -14.87
N LEU A 124 -7.19 -11.35 -14.57
CA LEU A 124 -8.62 -11.15 -14.28
C LEU A 124 -8.81 -10.26 -13.05
N ALA A 125 -8.11 -10.54 -11.94
CA ALA A 125 -8.18 -9.74 -10.73
C ALA A 125 -7.74 -8.27 -10.94
N LEU A 126 -6.74 -8.03 -11.80
CA LEU A 126 -6.33 -6.68 -12.18
C LEU A 126 -7.40 -5.97 -13.01
N ASN A 127 -7.99 -6.67 -13.99
CA ASN A 127 -9.07 -6.11 -14.80
C ASN A 127 -10.33 -5.80 -13.96
N GLU A 128 -10.70 -6.67 -13.02
CA GLU A 128 -11.79 -6.45 -12.06
C GLU A 128 -11.53 -5.24 -11.15
N ALA A 129 -10.26 -4.98 -10.83
CA ALA A 129 -9.83 -3.77 -10.13
C ALA A 129 -9.75 -2.52 -11.04
N GLY A 130 -10.17 -2.62 -12.30
CA GLY A 130 -10.12 -1.51 -13.27
C GLY A 130 -8.72 -1.19 -13.80
N LEU A 131 -7.72 -2.05 -13.55
CA LEU A 131 -6.33 -1.83 -13.96
C LEU A 131 -6.07 -2.49 -15.32
N ASP A 132 -5.86 -1.67 -16.35
CA ASP A 132 -5.56 -2.16 -17.70
C ASP A 132 -4.17 -2.82 -17.76
N THR A 133 -4.16 -4.14 -17.96
CA THR A 133 -2.93 -4.94 -18.07
C THR A 133 -2.05 -4.59 -19.28
N LYS A 134 -2.56 -3.87 -20.28
CA LYS A 134 -1.78 -3.36 -21.42
C LYS A 134 -1.03 -2.07 -21.10
N LYS A 135 -1.47 -1.33 -20.07
CA LYS A 135 -0.93 -0.02 -19.68
C LYS A 135 -0.26 -0.04 -18.30
N LEU A 136 0.13 -1.20 -17.80
CA LEU A 136 0.70 -1.34 -16.44
C LEU A 136 1.91 -0.45 -16.16
N SER A 137 2.71 -0.12 -17.19
CA SER A 137 3.86 0.78 -16.99
C SER A 137 3.45 2.20 -16.65
N SER A 138 2.43 2.74 -17.32
CA SER A 138 1.93 4.07 -16.99
C SER A 138 1.16 4.06 -15.68
N VAL A 139 0.28 3.07 -15.49
CA VAL A 139 -0.51 2.90 -14.25
C VAL A 139 0.40 2.77 -13.04
N GLN A 140 1.49 2.00 -13.13
CA GLN A 140 2.41 1.85 -12.00
C GLN A 140 3.18 3.14 -11.70
N ARG A 141 3.56 3.93 -12.73
CA ARG A 141 4.19 5.23 -12.50
C ARG A 141 3.23 6.19 -11.81
N GLU A 142 1.99 6.25 -12.28
CA GLU A 142 0.94 7.09 -11.70
C GLU A 142 0.62 6.67 -10.26
N LEU A 143 0.51 5.37 -9.97
CA LEU A 143 0.30 4.88 -8.60
C LEU A 143 1.45 5.26 -7.67
N ARG A 144 2.70 5.15 -8.13
CA ARG A 144 3.87 5.58 -7.35
C ARG A 144 3.84 7.08 -7.08
N GLN A 145 3.56 7.88 -8.11
CA GLN A 145 3.45 9.32 -7.96
C GLN A 145 2.34 9.71 -6.97
N ASN A 146 1.14 9.13 -7.12
CA ASN A 146 0.02 9.35 -6.21
C ASN A 146 0.33 8.92 -4.77
N ALA A 147 1.05 7.80 -4.60
CA ALA A 147 1.48 7.32 -3.29
C ALA A 147 2.49 8.29 -2.64
N ASP A 148 3.44 8.80 -3.41
CA ASP A 148 4.45 9.74 -2.93
C ASP A 148 3.83 11.10 -2.58
N GLU A 149 2.92 11.61 -3.41
CA GLU A 149 2.13 12.81 -3.11
C GLU A 149 1.28 12.62 -1.84
N THR A 150 0.64 11.46 -1.69
CA THR A 150 -0.15 11.12 -0.49
C THR A 150 0.74 11.02 0.76
N ARG A 151 1.95 10.45 0.66
CA ARG A 151 2.92 10.40 1.76
C ARG A 151 3.37 11.81 2.17
N GLN A 152 3.65 12.68 1.21
CA GLN A 152 4.01 14.08 1.49
C GLN A 152 2.85 14.85 2.12
N ALA A 153 1.61 14.64 1.67
CA ALA A 153 0.43 15.22 2.29
C ALA A 153 0.24 14.72 3.71
N LEU A 154 0.40 13.42 3.95
CA LEU A 154 0.29 12.80 5.26
C LEU A 154 1.35 13.35 6.25
N ASP A 155 2.61 13.50 5.83
CA ASP A 155 3.66 14.11 6.64
C ASP A 155 3.32 15.56 7.04
N ARG A 156 2.82 16.36 6.08
CA ARG A 156 2.35 17.73 6.35
C ARG A 156 1.18 17.76 7.34
N GLN A 157 0.21 16.85 7.19
CA GLN A 157 -0.92 16.72 8.11
C GLN A 157 -0.46 16.32 9.51
N GLN A 158 0.45 15.35 9.64
CA GLN A 158 1.00 14.90 10.93
C GLN A 158 1.79 16.02 11.63
N LYS A 159 2.62 16.76 10.89
CA LYS A 159 3.33 17.94 11.43
C LYS A 159 2.37 19.02 11.92
N SER A 160 1.30 19.27 11.17
CA SER A 160 0.27 20.25 11.55
C SER A 160 -0.47 19.80 12.81
N LEU A 161 -0.82 18.51 12.92
CA LEU A 161 -1.50 17.96 14.09
C LEU A 161 -0.61 18.05 15.34
N LYS A 162 0.68 17.75 15.20
CA LYS A 162 1.67 17.88 16.28
C LYS A 162 1.75 19.32 16.80
N ARG A 163 1.85 20.30 15.89
CA ARG A 163 1.89 21.73 16.25
C ARG A 163 0.61 22.17 16.97
N LEU A 164 -0.56 21.74 16.49
CA LEU A 164 -1.84 22.04 17.14
C LEU A 164 -1.90 21.42 18.55
N GLY A 165 -1.43 20.18 18.71
CA GLY A 165 -1.34 19.52 20.01
C GLY A 165 -0.41 20.27 20.99
N GLU A 166 0.75 20.74 20.52
CA GLU A 166 1.69 21.53 21.32
C GLU A 166 1.08 22.89 21.72
N GLN A 167 0.40 23.59 20.82
CA GLN A 167 -0.30 24.83 21.12
C GLN A 167 -1.42 24.61 22.13
N GLN A 168 -2.19 23.52 21.98
CA GLN A 168 -3.25 23.16 22.89
C GLN A 168 -2.72 22.88 24.31
N ALA A 169 -1.61 22.15 24.42
CA ALA A 169 -0.95 21.87 25.69
C ALA A 169 -0.47 23.16 26.39
N ARG A 170 0.12 24.09 25.64
CA ARG A 170 0.55 25.40 26.17
C ARG A 170 -0.65 26.22 26.68
N MET A 171 -1.73 26.28 25.92
CA MET A 171 -2.94 27.00 26.33
C MET A 171 -3.58 26.41 27.60
N ASN A 172 -3.62 25.08 27.71
CA ASN A 172 -4.12 24.41 28.91
C ASN A 172 -3.25 24.74 30.13
N ALA A 173 -1.93 24.71 29.99
CA ALA A 173 -1.02 25.07 31.07
C ALA A 173 -1.20 26.52 31.55
N VAL A 174 -1.40 27.48 30.62
CA VAL A 174 -1.70 28.88 30.97
C VAL A 174 -3.03 29.01 31.69
N ARG A 175 -4.07 28.29 31.23
CA ARG A 175 -5.39 28.28 31.88
C ARG A 175 -5.31 27.73 33.29
N ASP A 176 -4.61 26.62 33.50
CA ASP A 176 -4.43 26.01 34.82
C ASP A 176 -3.67 26.92 35.78
N GLN A 177 -2.69 27.68 35.28
CA GLN A 177 -2.00 28.69 36.08
C GLN A 177 -2.92 29.86 36.43
N TYR A 178 -3.78 30.30 35.50
CA TYR A 178 -4.72 31.40 35.73
C TYR A 178 -5.83 31.01 36.72
N SER A 179 -6.40 29.81 36.60
CA SER A 179 -7.41 29.32 37.55
C SER A 179 -6.84 29.17 38.96
N ARG A 180 -5.62 28.61 39.10
CA ARG A 180 -4.93 28.54 40.40
C ARG A 180 -4.70 29.92 41.02
N ARG A 181 -4.35 30.94 40.23
CA ARG A 181 -4.18 32.32 40.73
C ARG A 181 -5.50 32.96 41.17
N LEU A 182 -6.60 32.67 40.47
CA LEU A 182 -7.93 33.14 40.87
C LEU A 182 -8.41 32.48 42.17
N GLU A 183 -8.22 31.16 42.31
CA GLU A 183 -8.58 30.42 43.54
C GLU A 183 -7.80 30.89 44.78
N VAL A 184 -6.56 31.35 44.60
CA VAL A 184 -5.75 31.94 45.69
C VAL A 184 -6.20 33.36 46.05
N ARG A 185 -6.85 34.07 45.12
CA ARG A 185 -7.32 35.45 45.32
C ARG A 185 -8.73 35.53 45.92
N ASP A 186 -9.54 34.49 45.73
CA ASP A 186 -10.90 34.36 46.28
C ASP A 186 -10.94 33.64 47.66
N ARG A 187 -9.78 33.41 48.30
CA ARG A 187 -9.63 32.98 49.70
C ARG A 187 -9.11 34.12 50.56
#